data_AF-A0A6P5IHG7-F1
#
_entry.id   AF-A0A6P5IHG7-F1
#
_cell.length_a   1.000
_cell.length_b   1.000
_cell.length_c   1.000
_cell.angle_alpha   90.00
_cell.angle_beta   90.00
_cell.angle_gamma   90.00
#
_symmetry.space_group_name_H-M   'P 1'
#
loop_
_entity.id
_entity.type
_entity.pdbx_description
1 polymer ?
#
loop_
_entity_poly.entity_id
_entity_poly.type
_entity_poly.pdbx_seq_one_letter_code
_entity_poly.pdbx_strand_id
1 'polypeptide(L)'
;MFWAQILALVFGVGGVGALITATVSNEWKVTTRASAVITATWIFQGLWMNCGGNALGSFHCRPHLTLFRVPGYIQACRGLMIAAVSLGFFASIFALFGMKCTKVGGSDKAKAKIACLAGITFILSGLCSMTGCSLYANKITTEFFDPLYVEQKYELGAALFIGWAGASLCIIGGIIFCFSISDNSQTPRMAYAYNGATSVLSSRTKYQSREGDFKNTTSSKQFDKNAYV
;
A
#
# COMPACT_ATOMS: atom_id res chain seq x y z
N MET A 1 -13.69 0.56 11.14
CA MET A 1 -13.27 1.13 9.83
C MET A 1 -12.30 2.31 9.96
N PHE A 2 -12.66 3.48 10.53
CA PHE A 2 -11.77 4.66 10.58
C PHE A 2 -10.37 4.38 11.18
N TRP A 3 -10.30 3.69 12.33
CA TRP A 3 -9.04 3.30 12.97
C TRP A 3 -8.10 2.50 12.05
N ALA A 4 -8.65 1.62 11.19
CA ALA A 4 -7.85 0.83 10.25
C ALA A 4 -7.21 1.70 9.14
N GLN A 5 -7.93 2.73 8.65
CA GLN A 5 -7.36 3.69 7.69
C GLN A 5 -6.25 4.54 8.32
N ILE A 6 -6.39 4.92 9.59
CA ILE A 6 -5.36 5.67 10.34
C ILE A 6 -4.12 4.79 10.56
N LEU A 7 -4.29 3.55 11.04
CA LEU A 7 -3.19 2.60 11.23
C LEU A 7 -2.47 2.30 9.91
N ALA A 8 -3.21 2.10 8.82
CA ALA A 8 -2.65 1.89 7.49
C ALA A 8 -1.83 3.10 7.00
N LEU A 9 -2.31 4.33 7.24
CA LEU A 9 -1.54 5.54 6.93
C LEU A 9 -0.27 5.63 7.78
N VAL A 10 -0.34 5.34 9.08
CA VAL A 10 0.84 5.35 9.98
C VAL A 10 1.87 4.32 9.54
N PHE A 11 1.47 3.10 9.20
CA PHE A 11 2.39 2.07 8.68
C PHE A 11 2.95 2.44 7.30
N GLY A 12 2.14 3.02 6.40
CA GLY A 12 2.61 3.49 5.09
C GLY A 12 3.64 4.62 5.20
N VAL A 13 3.32 5.69 5.94
CA VAL A 13 4.21 6.85 6.13
C VAL A 13 5.46 6.48 6.93
N GLY A 14 5.31 5.68 8.00
CA GLY A 14 6.44 5.15 8.76
C GLY A 14 7.35 4.24 7.92
N GLY A 15 6.74 3.40 7.07
CA GLY A 15 7.45 2.59 6.09
C GLY A 15 8.27 3.45 5.12
N VAL A 16 7.67 4.48 4.52
CA VAL A 16 8.37 5.43 3.63
C VAL A 16 9.50 6.17 4.36
N GLY A 17 9.30 6.58 5.61
CA GLY A 17 10.36 7.17 6.44
C GLY A 17 11.54 6.23 6.67
N ALA A 18 11.27 4.95 6.94
CA ALA A 18 12.29 3.91 7.05
C ALA A 18 13.00 3.67 5.71
N LEU A 19 12.29 3.67 4.57
CA LEU A 19 12.90 3.55 3.24
C LEU A 19 13.80 4.73 2.90
N ILE A 20 13.41 5.96 3.24
CA ILE A 20 14.26 7.15 3.09
C ILE A 20 15.51 7.01 3.96
N THR A 21 15.35 6.60 5.22
CA THR A 21 16.46 6.41 6.17
C THR A 21 17.45 5.37 5.66
N ALA A 22 16.96 4.20 5.22
CA ALA A 22 17.78 3.17 4.58
C ALA A 22 18.50 3.74 3.34
N THR A 23 17.80 4.44 2.45
CA THR A 23 18.37 5.01 1.22
C THR A 23 19.50 6.01 1.47
N VAL A 24 19.40 6.82 2.53
CA VAL A 24 20.40 7.85 2.88
C VAL A 24 21.53 7.28 3.73
N SER A 25 21.28 6.22 4.50
CA SER A 25 22.27 5.63 5.39
C SER A 25 23.48 5.03 4.67
N ASN A 26 24.64 5.08 5.32
CA ASN A 26 25.92 4.59 4.78
C ASN A 26 26.29 3.17 5.23
N GLU A 27 25.36 2.47 5.88
CA GLU A 27 25.57 1.14 6.48
C GLU A 27 24.83 0.06 5.70
N TRP A 28 25.05 -0.01 4.38
CA TRP A 28 24.51 -1.10 3.54
C TRP A 28 25.41 -2.34 3.58
N LYS A 29 26.73 -2.13 3.59
CA LYS A 29 27.78 -3.16 3.62
C LYS A 29 28.86 -2.73 4.63
N VAL A 30 29.23 -3.60 5.56
CA VAL A 30 30.20 -3.30 6.63
C VAL A 30 31.36 -4.28 6.56
N THR A 31 32.61 -3.84 6.72
CA THR A 31 33.77 -4.75 6.77
C THR A 31 33.86 -5.51 8.08
N THR A 32 33.92 -6.84 8.02
CA THR A 32 34.48 -7.65 9.11
C THR A 32 35.95 -7.23 9.31
N ARG A 33 36.42 -7.13 10.56
CA ARG A 33 37.65 -6.40 10.92
C ARG A 33 38.95 -7.01 10.35
N ALA A 34 39.75 -6.11 9.77
CA ALA A 34 41.22 -6.12 9.63
C ALA A 34 41.93 -7.42 9.16
N SER A 35 42.27 -7.46 7.87
CA SER A 35 43.26 -8.42 7.32
C SER A 35 44.73 -8.10 7.70
N ALA A 36 45.00 -6.99 8.40
CA ALA A 36 46.35 -6.63 8.86
C ALA A 36 46.32 -5.92 10.23
N VAL A 37 47.15 -6.40 11.16
CA VAL A 37 47.29 -5.87 12.54
C VAL A 37 47.76 -4.41 12.57
N ILE A 38 48.41 -3.93 11.51
CA ILE A 38 49.08 -2.63 11.43
C ILE A 38 48.10 -1.47 11.13
N THR A 39 46.96 -1.75 10.48
CA THR A 39 45.93 -0.74 10.17
C THR A 39 44.54 -1.31 10.38
N ALA A 40 44.06 -1.25 11.63
CA ALA A 40 42.68 -1.55 11.93
C ALA A 40 41.76 -0.46 11.34
N THR A 41 41.21 -0.75 10.16
CA THR A 41 40.26 0.10 9.44
C THR A 41 38.86 -0.50 9.48
N TRP A 42 37.86 0.37 9.64
CA TRP A 42 36.43 0.04 9.56
C TRP A 42 35.88 0.82 8.36
N ILE A 43 35.33 0.11 7.39
CA ILE A 43 34.79 0.69 6.16
C ILE A 43 33.30 0.38 6.08
N PHE A 44 32.52 1.45 6.06
CA PHE A 44 31.08 1.46 5.84
C PHE A 44 30.82 1.85 4.38
N GLN A 45 30.21 0.94 3.63
CA GLN A 45 29.80 1.15 2.25
C GLN A 45 28.31 1.47 2.23
N GLY A 46 27.99 2.70 1.86
CA GLY A 46 26.64 3.20 1.68
C GLY A 46 26.15 3.05 0.26
N LEU A 47 24.89 3.41 0.04
CA LEU A 47 24.36 3.48 -1.32
C LEU A 47 24.92 4.69 -2.10
N TRP A 48 25.32 5.77 -1.41
CA TRP A 48 25.75 7.05 -2.02
C TRP A 48 27.19 7.46 -1.66
N MET A 49 27.68 7.05 -0.49
CA MET A 49 28.97 7.46 0.07
C MET A 49 29.65 6.26 0.73
N ASN A 50 30.98 6.21 0.67
CA ASN A 50 31.79 5.28 1.45
C ASN A 50 32.47 6.04 2.58
N CYS A 51 32.38 5.55 3.81
CA CYS A 51 33.04 6.15 4.96
C CYS A 51 34.03 5.15 5.56
N GLY A 52 35.29 5.57 5.71
CA GLY A 52 36.35 4.78 6.33
C GLY A 52 36.90 5.47 7.56
N GLY A 53 37.06 4.73 8.66
CA GLY A 53 37.79 5.18 9.84
C GLY A 53 39.07 4.36 10.03
N ASN A 54 40.13 5.00 10.52
CA ASN A 54 41.38 4.34 10.91
C ASN A 54 41.54 4.35 12.44
N ALA A 55 42.39 3.46 12.98
CA ALA A 55 42.73 3.43 14.42
C ALA A 55 43.29 4.75 14.99
N LEU A 56 43.77 5.65 14.12
CA LEU A 56 44.26 7.00 14.45
C LEU A 56 43.13 8.04 14.67
N GLY A 57 41.86 7.63 14.65
CA GLY A 57 40.71 8.53 14.84
C GLY A 57 40.30 9.35 13.61
N SER A 58 41.06 9.29 12.51
CA SER A 58 40.69 9.92 11.24
C SER A 58 39.49 9.21 10.60
N PHE A 59 38.37 9.92 10.43
CA PHE A 59 37.18 9.44 9.72
C PHE A 59 37.03 10.22 8.41
N HIS A 60 37.02 9.51 7.28
CA HIS A 60 36.92 10.09 5.95
C HIS A 60 35.77 9.46 5.15
N CYS A 61 34.76 10.27 4.86
CA CYS A 61 33.73 9.92 3.89
C CYS A 61 34.11 10.43 2.50
N ARG A 62 34.04 9.56 1.49
CA ARG A 62 34.20 9.89 0.08
C ARG A 62 32.89 9.55 -0.66
N PRO A 63 32.25 10.51 -1.33
CA PRO A 63 31.11 10.20 -2.19
C PRO A 63 31.56 9.36 -3.38
N HIS A 64 30.67 8.57 -3.97
CA HIS A 64 30.98 7.89 -5.23
C HIS A 64 31.04 8.90 -6.39
N LEU A 65 32.24 9.44 -6.65
CA LEU A 65 32.47 10.53 -7.63
C LEU A 65 32.12 10.18 -9.10
N THR A 66 31.90 8.91 -9.45
CA THR A 66 31.56 8.51 -10.82
C THR A 66 30.46 7.46 -10.84
N LEU A 67 29.28 7.82 -11.37
CA LEU A 67 28.14 6.92 -11.57
C LEU A 67 28.50 5.68 -12.40
N PHE A 68 29.45 5.83 -13.33
CA PHE A 68 29.90 4.80 -14.28
C PHE A 68 30.97 3.83 -13.78
N ARG A 69 31.63 4.09 -12.63
CA ARG A 69 32.68 3.20 -12.07
C ARG A 69 32.17 2.34 -10.90
N VAL A 70 30.88 2.44 -10.58
CA VAL A 70 30.21 1.67 -9.53
C VAL A 70 29.63 0.40 -10.15
N PRO A 71 29.76 -0.79 -9.52
CA PRO A 71 29.24 -2.03 -10.08
C PRO A 71 27.72 -1.96 -10.28
N GLY A 72 27.24 -2.41 -11.44
CA GLY A 72 25.88 -2.15 -11.92
C GLY A 72 24.73 -2.57 -11.00
N TYR A 73 24.95 -3.54 -10.11
CA TYR A 73 23.94 -3.94 -9.11
C TYR A 73 23.63 -2.80 -8.13
N ILE A 74 24.62 -1.97 -7.75
CA ILE A 74 24.41 -0.82 -6.86
C ILE A 74 23.60 0.27 -7.59
N GLN A 75 23.84 0.47 -8.88
CA GLN A 75 23.05 1.41 -9.70
C GLN A 75 21.59 0.94 -9.83
N ALA A 76 21.37 -0.37 -10.04
CA ALA A 76 20.02 -0.95 -10.02
C ALA A 76 19.35 -0.77 -8.64
N CYS A 77 20.06 -1.02 -7.54
CA CYS A 77 19.55 -0.80 -6.18
C CYS A 77 19.20 0.68 -5.93
N ARG A 78 20.03 1.64 -6.36
CA ARG A 78 19.68 3.08 -6.32
C ARG A 78 18.38 3.36 -7.06
N GLY A 79 18.25 2.86 -8.29
CA GLY A 79 17.03 3.04 -9.10
C GLY A 79 15.78 2.49 -8.38
N LEU A 80 15.86 1.27 -7.85
CA LEU A 80 14.78 0.63 -7.09
C LEU A 80 14.41 1.41 -5.82
N MET A 81 15.39 1.86 -5.03
CA MET A 81 15.13 2.62 -3.80
C MET A 81 14.50 4.00 -4.09
N ILE A 82 14.99 4.71 -5.12
CA ILE A 82 14.41 6.01 -5.54
C ILE A 82 12.99 5.83 -6.10
N ALA A 83 12.76 4.77 -6.89
CA ALA A 83 11.43 4.41 -7.38
C ALA A 83 10.48 4.06 -6.23
N ALA A 84 10.95 3.30 -5.23
CA ALA A 84 10.16 2.96 -4.05
C ALA A 84 9.78 4.22 -3.23
N VAL A 85 10.73 5.10 -2.94
CA VAL A 85 10.49 6.34 -2.17
C VAL A 85 9.53 7.28 -2.91
N SER A 86 9.70 7.46 -4.23
CA SER A 86 8.80 8.30 -5.03
C SER A 86 7.39 7.71 -5.15
N LEU A 87 7.24 6.41 -5.39
CA LEU A 87 5.95 5.72 -5.37
C LEU A 87 5.27 5.82 -3.99
N GLY A 88 6.02 5.68 -2.90
CA GLY A 88 5.52 5.80 -1.54
C GLY A 88 5.08 7.23 -1.16
N PHE A 89 5.77 8.24 -1.69
CA PHE A 89 5.36 9.65 -1.55
C PHE A 89 4.03 9.92 -2.27
N PHE A 90 3.88 9.48 -3.53
CA PHE A 90 2.60 9.59 -4.23
C PHE A 90 1.49 8.76 -3.58
N ALA A 91 1.81 7.56 -3.06
CA ALA A 91 0.88 6.74 -2.30
C ALA A 91 0.37 7.45 -1.03
N SER A 92 1.25 8.15 -0.31
CA SER A 92 0.88 8.95 0.86
C SER A 92 -0.07 10.10 0.49
N ILE A 93 0.18 10.80 -0.62
CA ILE A 93 -0.70 11.86 -1.12
C ILE A 93 -2.08 11.30 -1.49
N PHE A 94 -2.13 10.20 -2.26
CA PHE A 94 -3.40 9.56 -2.63
C PHE A 94 -4.14 8.99 -1.41
N ALA A 95 -3.42 8.48 -0.40
CA ALA A 95 -4.03 8.01 0.83
C ALA A 95 -4.73 9.16 1.58
N LEU A 96 -4.07 10.32 1.71
CA LEU A 96 -4.65 11.52 2.33
C LEU A 96 -5.94 11.98 1.61
N PHE A 97 -5.95 11.99 0.27
CA PHE A 97 -7.16 12.36 -0.48
C PHE A 97 -8.25 11.27 -0.50
N GLY A 98 -7.86 10.00 -0.37
CA GLY A 98 -8.77 8.85 -0.35
C GLY A 98 -9.48 8.62 0.99
N MET A 99 -8.94 9.14 2.10
CA MET A 99 -9.53 9.00 3.44
C MET A 99 -10.85 9.77 3.60
N LYS A 100 -11.79 9.16 4.33
CA LYS A 100 -13.11 9.77 4.62
C LYS A 100 -13.04 11.05 5.46
N CYS A 101 -11.99 11.20 6.26
CA CYS A 101 -11.77 12.39 7.10
C CYS A 101 -11.40 13.64 6.27
N THR A 102 -10.95 13.46 5.03
CA THR A 102 -10.51 14.58 4.17
C THR A 102 -11.71 15.20 3.46
N LYS A 103 -12.08 16.41 3.89
CA LYS A 103 -13.20 17.21 3.36
C LYS A 103 -12.89 17.89 2.02
N VAL A 104 -12.18 17.20 1.14
CA VAL A 104 -12.10 17.55 -0.29
C VAL A 104 -13.37 17.03 -0.97
N GLY A 105 -14.05 17.91 -1.72
CA GLY A 105 -15.32 17.60 -2.36
C GLY A 105 -15.18 16.54 -3.45
N GLY A 106 -16.05 15.55 -3.45
CA GLY A 106 -16.06 14.47 -4.43
C GLY A 106 -16.98 13.32 -4.00
N SER A 107 -17.50 12.56 -4.97
CA SER A 107 -18.34 11.39 -4.70
C SER A 107 -17.56 10.30 -3.93
N ASP A 108 -18.22 9.59 -3.01
CA ASP A 108 -17.62 8.47 -2.27
C ASP A 108 -16.99 7.41 -3.19
N LYS A 109 -17.57 7.20 -4.38
CA LYS A 109 -17.03 6.31 -5.41
C LYS A 109 -15.65 6.76 -5.90
N ALA A 110 -15.44 8.06 -6.07
CA ALA A 110 -14.15 8.61 -6.49
C ALA A 110 -13.11 8.48 -5.36
N LYS A 111 -13.50 8.79 -4.12
CA LYS A 111 -12.62 8.61 -2.94
C LYS A 111 -12.18 7.16 -2.77
N ALA A 112 -13.10 6.21 -2.91
CA ALA A 112 -12.79 4.78 -2.86
C ALA A 112 -11.82 4.33 -3.96
N LYS A 113 -11.92 4.88 -5.18
CA LYS A 113 -10.97 4.58 -6.28
C LYS A 113 -9.58 5.16 -6.00
N ILE A 114 -9.49 6.42 -5.57
CA ILE A 114 -8.22 7.07 -5.20
C ILE A 114 -7.54 6.32 -4.05
N ALA A 115 -8.32 5.92 -3.04
CA ALA A 115 -7.82 5.13 -1.91
C ALA A 115 -7.33 3.73 -2.31
N CYS A 116 -8.04 3.04 -3.23
CA CYS A 116 -7.57 1.76 -3.77
C CYS A 116 -6.24 1.92 -4.53
N LEU A 117 -6.11 2.97 -5.35
CA LEU A 117 -4.84 3.31 -6.03
C LEU A 117 -3.71 3.57 -5.02
N ALA A 118 -3.98 4.27 -3.92
CA ALA A 118 -3.01 4.50 -2.85
C ALA A 118 -2.51 3.20 -2.20
N GLY A 119 -3.41 2.25 -1.93
CA GLY A 119 -3.03 0.94 -1.38
C GLY A 119 -2.16 0.13 -2.34
N ILE A 120 -2.50 0.11 -3.63
CA ILE A 120 -1.73 -0.56 -4.68
C ILE A 120 -0.34 0.07 -4.84
N THR A 121 -0.23 1.41 -4.84
CA THR A 121 1.08 2.09 -4.97
C THR A 121 1.95 1.92 -3.73
N PHE A 122 1.38 1.83 -2.52
CA PHE A 122 2.13 1.43 -1.32
C PHE A 122 2.69 0.00 -1.40
N ILE A 123 1.90 -0.97 -1.89
CA ILE A 123 2.37 -2.34 -2.10
C ILE A 123 3.50 -2.37 -3.15
N LEU A 124 3.35 -1.67 -4.27
CA LEU A 124 4.37 -1.60 -5.33
C LEU A 124 5.67 -0.94 -4.83
N SER A 125 5.56 0.13 -4.05
CA SER A 125 6.70 0.79 -3.36
C SER A 125 7.45 -0.20 -2.47
N GLY A 126 6.73 -0.92 -1.60
CA GLY A 126 7.32 -1.91 -0.70
C GLY A 126 7.97 -3.09 -1.44
N LEU A 127 7.34 -3.63 -2.48
CA LEU A 127 7.92 -4.69 -3.31
C LEU A 127 9.19 -4.25 -4.06
N CYS A 128 9.19 -3.02 -4.58
CA CYS A 128 10.34 -2.43 -5.25
C CYS A 128 11.55 -2.31 -4.29
N SER A 129 11.33 -1.77 -3.09
CA SER A 129 12.38 -1.68 -2.07
C SER A 129 12.83 -3.04 -1.53
N MET A 130 11.89 -3.98 -1.34
CA MET A 130 12.21 -5.35 -0.91
C MET A 130 13.15 -6.01 -1.91
N THR A 131 12.84 -5.89 -3.20
CA THR A 131 13.69 -6.40 -4.29
C THR A 131 15.06 -5.72 -4.29
N GLY A 132 15.13 -4.40 -4.14
CA GLY A 132 16.41 -3.67 -4.05
C GLY A 132 17.30 -4.14 -2.90
N CYS A 133 16.74 -4.23 -1.69
CA CYS A 133 17.48 -4.68 -0.51
C CYS A 133 17.89 -6.16 -0.63
N SER A 134 17.00 -7.03 -1.11
CA SER A 134 17.30 -8.46 -1.26
C SER A 134 18.30 -8.77 -2.38
N LEU A 135 18.30 -8.01 -3.48
CA LEU A 135 19.35 -8.11 -4.51
C LEU A 135 20.72 -7.71 -3.94
N TYR A 136 20.78 -6.59 -3.20
CA TYR A 136 22.02 -6.13 -2.58
C TYR A 136 22.55 -7.14 -1.54
N ALA A 137 21.67 -7.64 -0.66
CA ALA A 137 21.97 -8.68 0.31
C ALA A 137 22.48 -9.97 -0.35
N ASN A 138 21.80 -10.46 -1.39
CA ASN A 138 22.21 -11.66 -2.12
C ASN A 138 23.61 -11.49 -2.74
N LYS A 139 23.93 -10.32 -3.29
CA LYS A 139 25.28 -10.05 -3.83
C LYS A 139 26.37 -10.12 -2.75
N ILE A 140 26.15 -9.51 -1.57
CA ILE A 140 27.08 -9.64 -0.42
C ILE A 140 27.25 -11.11 -0.03
N THR A 141 26.14 -11.85 0.11
CA THR A 141 26.18 -13.26 0.51
C THR A 141 26.95 -14.12 -0.50
N THR A 142 26.75 -13.90 -1.81
CA THR A 142 27.53 -14.61 -2.84
C THR A 142 29.02 -14.27 -2.80
N GLU A 143 29.40 -13.01 -2.53
CA GLU A 143 30.79 -12.59 -2.37
C GLU A 143 31.43 -13.19 -1.10
N PHE A 144 30.66 -13.41 -0.02
CA PHE A 144 31.14 -13.96 1.24
C PHE A 144 31.44 -15.47 1.19
N PHE A 145 30.68 -16.23 0.38
CA PHE A 145 30.78 -17.69 0.28
C PHE A 145 31.66 -18.19 -0.88
N ASP A 146 32.13 -17.32 -1.77
CA ASP A 146 33.02 -17.71 -2.86
C ASP A 146 34.45 -17.99 -2.35
N PRO A 147 34.94 -19.25 -2.43
CA PRO A 147 36.27 -19.61 -1.92
C PRO A 147 37.44 -19.01 -2.72
N LEU A 148 37.18 -18.44 -3.90
CA LEU A 148 38.18 -17.74 -4.72
C LEU A 148 38.23 -16.23 -4.40
N TYR A 149 37.35 -15.71 -3.56
CA TYR A 149 37.30 -14.30 -3.21
C TYR A 149 38.30 -13.98 -2.08
N VAL A 150 39.51 -13.58 -2.47
CA VAL A 150 40.64 -13.26 -1.56
C VAL A 150 40.49 -11.88 -0.88
N GLU A 151 39.55 -11.04 -1.32
CA GLU A 151 39.31 -9.73 -0.70
C GLU A 151 38.48 -9.81 0.60
N GLN A 152 38.56 -8.75 1.40
CA GLN A 152 38.08 -8.69 2.77
C GLN A 152 36.58 -9.04 2.89
N LYS A 153 36.23 -9.89 3.86
CA LYS A 153 34.84 -10.29 4.11
C LYS A 153 34.00 -9.13 4.60
N TYR A 154 32.77 -9.06 4.11
CA TYR A 154 31.79 -8.03 4.45
C TYR A 154 30.51 -8.65 5.02
N GLU A 155 29.92 -7.96 5.99
CA GLU A 155 28.65 -8.28 6.63
C GLU A 155 27.52 -7.38 6.09
N LEU A 156 26.27 -7.85 6.24
CA LEU A 156 25.08 -7.05 5.97
C LEU A 156 25.01 -5.88 6.98
N GLY A 157 24.96 -4.65 6.48
CA GLY A 157 24.83 -3.48 7.34
C GLY A 157 23.39 -3.21 7.80
N ALA A 158 23.24 -2.37 8.84
CA ALA A 158 21.97 -2.04 9.47
C ALA A 158 20.90 -1.50 8.48
N ALA A 159 21.33 -0.81 7.42
CA ALA A 159 20.44 -0.23 6.41
C ALA A 159 19.54 -1.26 5.72
N LEU A 160 20.04 -2.49 5.50
CA LEU A 160 19.27 -3.54 4.83
C LEU A 160 18.10 -4.02 5.69
N PHE A 161 18.31 -4.15 7.00
CA PHE A 161 17.27 -4.50 7.95
C PHE A 161 16.21 -3.39 8.08
N ILE A 162 16.64 -2.12 8.11
CA ILE A 162 15.72 -0.96 8.08
C ILE A 162 14.93 -0.92 6.76
N GLY A 163 15.57 -1.23 5.63
CA GLY A 163 14.93 -1.32 4.32
C GLY A 163 13.86 -2.41 4.24
N TRP A 164 14.16 -3.62 4.73
CA TRP A 164 13.18 -4.72 4.83
C TRP A 164 12.04 -4.41 5.81
N ALA A 165 12.32 -3.78 6.95
CA ALA A 165 11.30 -3.32 7.88
C ALA A 165 10.40 -2.26 7.24
N GLY A 166 10.97 -1.24 6.59
CA GLY A 166 10.21 -0.21 5.87
C GLY A 166 9.38 -0.77 4.71
N ALA A 167 9.93 -1.73 3.96
CA ALA A 167 9.24 -2.40 2.87
C ALA A 167 8.04 -3.24 3.36
N SER A 168 8.21 -4.00 4.44
CA SER A 168 7.11 -4.79 5.03
C SER A 168 6.02 -3.89 5.63
N LEU A 169 6.39 -2.78 6.29
CA LEU A 169 5.45 -1.76 6.75
C LEU A 169 4.65 -1.12 5.60
N CYS A 170 5.29 -0.81 4.47
CA CYS A 170 4.60 -0.30 3.27
C CYS A 170 3.60 -1.32 2.70
N ILE A 171 3.99 -2.60 2.61
CA ILE A 171 3.12 -3.68 2.11
C ILE A 171 1.92 -3.88 3.05
N ILE A 172 2.16 -3.99 4.36
CA ILE A 172 1.10 -4.15 5.37
C ILE A 172 0.15 -2.94 5.35
N GLY A 173 0.70 -1.72 5.34
CA GLY A 173 -0.07 -0.49 5.23
C GLY A 173 -0.96 -0.48 3.99
N GLY A 174 -0.40 -0.76 2.81
CA GLY A 174 -1.15 -0.83 1.55
C GLY A 174 -2.24 -1.91 1.54
N ILE A 175 -1.98 -3.09 2.08
CA ILE A 175 -2.96 -4.19 2.20
C ILE A 175 -4.13 -3.78 3.11
N ILE A 176 -3.86 -3.21 4.28
CA ILE A 176 -4.91 -2.75 5.20
C ILE A 176 -5.72 -1.61 4.56
N PHE A 177 -5.06 -0.73 3.79
CA PHE A 177 -5.74 0.34 3.05
C PHE A 177 -6.71 -0.22 1.99
N CYS A 178 -6.26 -1.20 1.19
CA CYS A 178 -7.10 -1.91 0.21
C CYS A 178 -8.32 -2.59 0.86
N PHE A 179 -8.12 -3.37 1.93
CA PHE A 179 -9.23 -4.05 2.60
C PHE A 179 -10.22 -3.08 3.27
N SER A 180 -9.72 -2.00 3.88
CA SER A 180 -10.54 -0.94 4.50
C SER A 180 -11.44 -0.19 3.51
N ILE A 181 -11.15 -0.28 2.21
CA ILE A 181 -11.99 0.24 1.13
C ILE A 181 -12.91 -0.86 0.56
N SER A 182 -12.41 -2.09 0.41
CA SER A 182 -13.17 -3.21 -0.12
C SER A 182 -14.43 -3.50 0.71
N ASP A 183 -14.27 -3.58 2.03
CA ASP A 183 -15.35 -3.66 3.03
C ASP A 183 -16.41 -2.57 2.80
N ASN A 184 -15.97 -1.33 2.55
CA ASN A 184 -16.90 -0.23 2.32
C ASN A 184 -17.59 -0.26 0.94
N SER A 185 -16.99 -0.91 -0.06
CA SER A 185 -17.65 -1.20 -1.33
C SER A 185 -18.60 -2.41 -1.24
N GLN A 186 -18.32 -3.33 -0.31
CA GLN A 186 -19.18 -4.45 0.10
C GLN A 186 -20.24 -4.07 1.14
N THR A 187 -20.36 -2.79 1.48
CA THR A 187 -21.68 -2.17 1.66
C THR A 187 -22.17 -1.60 0.31
N PRO A 188 -22.66 -2.44 -0.65
CA PRO A 188 -23.74 -1.92 -1.46
C PRO A 188 -24.88 -1.59 -0.48
N ARG A 189 -25.84 -0.80 -0.95
CA ARG A 189 -27.15 -0.91 -0.32
C ARG A 189 -27.58 -2.36 -0.50
N MET A 190 -27.59 -3.12 0.59
CA MET A 190 -28.69 -4.05 0.87
C MET A 190 -29.96 -3.19 0.90
N ALA A 191 -30.37 -2.73 -0.28
CA ALA A 191 -31.76 -2.51 -0.55
C ALA A 191 -32.36 -3.88 -0.32
N TYR A 192 -32.94 -4.06 0.86
CA TYR A 192 -33.95 -5.07 1.04
C TYR A 192 -34.94 -4.84 -0.09
N ALA A 193 -34.83 -5.68 -1.12
CA ALA A 193 -35.97 -6.05 -1.92
C ALA A 193 -36.91 -6.73 -0.93
N TYR A 194 -37.67 -5.90 -0.22
CA TYR A 194 -38.84 -6.33 0.53
C TYR A 194 -39.82 -6.79 -0.55
N ASN A 195 -39.63 -8.02 -1.00
CA ASN A 195 -40.64 -8.80 -1.68
C ASN A 195 -41.76 -8.93 -0.66
N GLY A 196 -42.63 -7.93 -0.64
CA GLY A 196 -43.79 -7.90 0.24
C GLY A 196 -44.55 -9.19 0.01
N ALA A 197 -44.64 -10.00 1.06
CA ALA A 197 -45.37 -11.25 1.01
C ALA A 197 -46.84 -10.92 0.74
N THR A 198 -47.26 -10.98 -0.53
CA THR A 198 -48.66 -10.80 -0.94
C THR A 198 -49.43 -12.07 -0.62
N SER A 199 -49.52 -12.39 0.66
CA SER A 199 -50.41 -13.41 1.19
C SER A 199 -51.74 -12.76 1.54
N VAL A 200 -52.72 -12.80 0.63
CA VAL A 200 -54.15 -12.93 0.98
C VAL A 200 -54.97 -13.35 -0.24
N LEU A 201 -55.79 -14.38 -0.04
CA LEU A 201 -56.91 -14.77 -0.90
C LEU A 201 -58.22 -14.31 -0.21
N SER A 202 -59.26 -14.00 -1.00
CA SER A 202 -60.71 -13.97 -0.65
C SER A 202 -61.43 -12.60 -0.50
N SER A 203 -62.27 -12.31 -1.50
CA SER A 203 -63.71 -11.95 -1.43
C SER A 203 -64.25 -10.72 -0.64
N ARG A 204 -65.01 -9.80 -1.32
CA ARG A 204 -66.07 -8.90 -0.74
C ARG A 204 -67.23 -8.59 -1.72
N THR A 205 -68.54 -8.44 -1.32
CA THR A 205 -69.76 -7.78 -1.97
C THR A 205 -70.03 -6.48 -1.20
N LYS A 206 -70.65 -5.41 -1.71
CA LYS A 206 -72.09 -5.28 -1.99
C LYS A 206 -72.41 -4.12 -2.94
N TYR A 207 -73.63 -4.16 -3.48
CA TYR A 207 -74.45 -3.09 -4.08
C TYR A 207 -74.79 -2.03 -2.98
N GLN A 208 -75.29 -0.80 -3.20
CA GLN A 208 -76.37 -0.37 -4.10
C GLN A 208 -76.58 1.17 -4.07
N SER A 209 -77.02 1.79 -5.19
CA SER A 209 -77.77 3.08 -5.32
C SER A 209 -77.12 4.41 -4.84
N ARG A 210 -77.42 5.62 -5.35
CA ARG A 210 -78.36 6.20 -6.36
C ARG A 210 -77.85 7.64 -6.68
N GLU A 211 -78.21 8.41 -7.72
CA GLU A 211 -78.90 8.29 -9.03
C GLU A 211 -78.53 9.54 -9.88
N GLY A 212 -78.67 9.57 -11.23
CA GLY A 212 -78.55 10.83 -12.00
C GLY A 212 -77.94 10.80 -13.42
N ASP A 213 -78.69 10.24 -14.38
CA ASP A 213 -78.79 10.51 -15.85
C ASP A 213 -77.57 10.75 -16.81
N PHE A 214 -77.80 10.33 -18.07
CA PHE A 214 -77.26 10.77 -19.38
C PHE A 214 -76.03 10.09 -20.05
N LYS A 215 -76.36 9.02 -20.81
CA LYS A 215 -75.86 8.67 -22.17
C LYS A 215 -74.34 8.59 -22.48
N ASN A 216 -73.81 7.37 -22.69
CA ASN A 216 -73.75 6.68 -24.01
C ASN A 216 -72.64 5.59 -24.10
N THR A 217 -72.95 4.54 -24.88
CA THR A 217 -72.01 3.56 -25.50
C THR A 217 -71.40 2.47 -24.61
N THR A 218 -72.09 1.31 -24.59
CA THR A 218 -71.56 -0.08 -24.73
C THR A 218 -70.03 -0.22 -24.84
N SER A 219 -69.33 -1.06 -24.06
CA SER A 219 -69.70 -2.34 -23.41
C SER A 219 -68.60 -2.78 -22.41
N SER A 220 -68.74 -3.78 -21.52
CA SER A 220 -69.85 -4.71 -21.21
C SER A 220 -69.65 -5.43 -19.85
N LYS A 221 -70.76 -5.93 -19.28
CA LYS A 221 -70.99 -7.21 -18.52
C LYS A 221 -69.79 -7.91 -17.82
N GLN A 222 -69.86 -8.43 -16.58
CA GLN A 222 -70.97 -8.56 -15.58
C GLN A 222 -70.43 -9.28 -14.30
N PHE A 223 -70.56 -8.69 -13.09
CA PHE A 223 -70.73 -9.37 -11.76
C PHE A 223 -69.59 -10.28 -11.20
N ASP A 224 -69.48 -10.59 -9.90
CA ASP A 224 -69.98 -9.95 -8.66
C ASP A 224 -68.93 -10.15 -7.54
N LYS A 225 -69.25 -9.69 -6.35
CA LYS A 225 -68.41 -9.35 -5.19
C LYS A 225 -68.94 -10.33 -4.04
N ASN A 226 -68.19 -10.94 -3.08
CA ASN A 226 -68.79 -11.46 -1.79
C ASN A 226 -68.05 -11.33 -0.44
N ALA A 227 -68.64 -10.64 0.56
CA ALA A 227 -68.04 -10.27 1.88
C ALA A 227 -68.50 -11.26 2.95
N TYR A 228 -68.08 -11.31 4.23
CA TYR A 228 -67.64 -10.39 5.29
C TYR A 228 -67.03 -11.35 6.37
N VAL A 229 -66.13 -10.96 7.27
CA VAL A 229 -66.32 -10.01 8.39
C VAL A 229 -65.13 -9.06 8.41
#